data_AF-A0A842V3H5-F1
#
_entry.id   AF-A0A842V3H5-F1
#
_cell.length_a   1.000
_cell.length_b   1.000
_cell.length_c   1.000
_cell.angle_alpha   90.00
_cell.angle_beta   90.00
_cell.angle_gamma   90.00
#
_symmetry.space_group_name_H-M   'P 1'
#
loop_
_entity.id
_entity.type
_entity.pdbx_description
1 polymer ?
#
loop_
_entity_poly.entity_id
_entity_poly.type
_entity_poly.pdbx_seq_one_letter_code
_entity_poly.pdbx_strand_id
1 'polypeptide(L)'
;MRCVRSKTSCKIIYIIKIYARLLSHTMMIVKIHKCPDGRKVIAVCDPDVLGKKFEKGELQLDLTTDFYKGEEKDKDELLAEIRKGSCNVNIAGKKSVAFFVESKIIEEDNIIEVDGVPHAQAVIIMDD
;
A
#
# COMPACT_ATOMS: atom_id res chain seq x y z
N MET A 1 -33.23 39.90 20.19
CA MET A 1 -31.83 39.45 20.01
C MET A 1 -31.78 38.35 18.94
N ARG A 2 -31.30 38.64 17.72
CA ARG A 2 -31.01 37.61 16.72
C ARG A 2 -29.57 37.15 16.92
N CYS A 3 -29.40 35.94 17.44
CA CYS A 3 -28.10 35.28 17.53
C CYS A 3 -27.68 34.83 16.13
N VAL A 4 -26.75 35.57 15.52
CA VAL A 4 -26.14 35.21 14.23
C VAL A 4 -25.13 34.09 14.51
N ARG A 5 -25.55 32.82 14.39
CA ARG A 5 -24.62 31.69 14.43
C ARG A 5 -23.73 31.77 13.18
N SER A 6 -22.44 32.02 13.40
CA SER A 6 -21.45 32.22 12.34
C SER A 6 -21.29 30.93 11.52
N LYS A 7 -21.49 31.03 10.20
CA LYS A 7 -21.27 29.94 9.23
C LYS A 7 -19.78 29.66 8.97
N THR A 8 -18.87 30.32 9.68
CA THR A 8 -17.42 30.26 9.44
C THR A 8 -16.77 29.00 9.98
N SER A 9 -17.30 28.38 11.03
CA SER A 9 -16.70 27.17 11.61
C SER A 9 -16.81 25.94 10.70
N CYS A 10 -17.83 25.83 9.85
CA CYS A 10 -18.00 24.65 8.98
C CYS A 10 -17.03 24.64 7.77
N LYS A 11 -16.72 25.82 7.20
CA LYS A 11 -15.82 25.93 6.04
C LYS A 11 -14.36 25.60 6.40
N ILE A 12 -13.89 26.04 7.56
CA ILE A 12 -12.52 25.75 8.02
C ILE A 12 -12.33 24.25 8.29
N ILE A 13 -13.30 23.60 8.95
CA ILE A 13 -13.28 22.15 9.18
C ILE A 13 -13.30 21.38 7.85
N TYR A 14 -14.10 21.82 6.88
CA TYR A 14 -14.17 21.21 5.55
C TYR A 14 -12.86 21.35 4.77
N ILE A 15 -12.23 22.53 4.82
CA ILE A 15 -10.91 22.77 4.23
C ILE A 15 -9.84 21.90 4.92
N ILE A 16 -9.80 21.83 6.25
CA ILE A 16 -8.85 20.97 6.98
C ILE A 16 -9.06 19.48 6.63
N LYS A 17 -10.30 19.01 6.49
CA LYS A 17 -10.59 17.63 6.03
C LYS A 17 -10.14 17.39 4.58
N ILE A 18 -10.32 18.37 3.68
CA ILE A 18 -9.83 18.29 2.31
C ILE A 18 -8.30 18.26 2.27
N TYR A 19 -7.64 19.14 3.03
CA TYR A 19 -6.17 19.17 3.12
C TYR A 19 -5.62 17.91 3.78
N ALA A 20 -6.28 17.35 4.79
CA ALA A 20 -5.88 16.07 5.38
C ALA A 20 -5.97 14.92 4.36
N ARG A 21 -7.00 14.92 3.50
CA ARG A 21 -7.14 13.96 2.39
C ARG A 21 -6.09 14.17 1.27
N LEU A 22 -5.72 15.42 0.98
CA LEU A 22 -4.67 15.76 0.02
C LEU A 22 -3.26 15.45 0.56
N LEU A 23 -3.04 15.57 1.88
CA LEU A 23 -1.77 15.26 2.55
C LEU A 23 -1.58 13.76 2.83
N SER A 24 -2.63 12.94 2.71
CA SER A 24 -2.59 11.49 2.93
C SER A 24 -2.46 10.65 1.66
N HIS A 25 -2.05 11.22 0.53
CA HIS A 25 -1.74 10.45 -0.68
C HIS A 25 -0.36 9.79 -0.53
N THR A 26 -0.32 8.68 0.19
CA THR A 26 0.87 7.83 0.24
C THR A 26 0.96 7.06 -1.07
N MET A 27 1.92 7.42 -1.93
CA MET A 27 2.23 6.66 -3.14
C MET A 27 3.06 5.43 -2.81
N MET A 28 2.74 4.33 -3.49
CA MET A 28 3.49 3.08 -3.47
C MET A 28 3.79 2.67 -4.91
N ILE A 29 4.89 1.97 -5.13
CA ILE A 29 5.20 1.36 -6.42
C ILE A 29 4.46 0.03 -6.51
N VAL A 30 3.66 -0.15 -7.56
CA VAL A 30 2.82 -1.33 -7.76
C VAL A 30 3.10 -1.95 -9.12
N LYS A 31 3.58 -3.20 -9.14
CA LYS A 31 3.74 -4.00 -10.34
C LYS A 31 2.74 -5.15 -10.34
N ILE A 32 1.99 -5.28 -11.43
CA ILE A 32 1.02 -6.37 -11.61
C ILE A 32 1.57 -7.33 -12.65
N HIS A 33 1.80 -8.58 -12.23
CA HIS A 33 2.11 -9.70 -13.10
C HIS A 33 0.86 -10.54 -13.28
N LYS A 34 0.43 -10.73 -14.54
CA LYS A 34 -0.76 -11.53 -14.86
C LYS A 34 -0.35 -12.99 -15.07
N CYS A 35 -1.05 -13.90 -14.42
CA CYS A 35 -0.88 -15.33 -14.60
C CYS A 35 -1.81 -15.86 -15.70
N PRO A 36 -1.44 -16.95 -16.42
CA PRO A 36 -2.28 -17.52 -17.47
C PRO A 36 -3.65 -18.00 -17.02
N ASP A 37 -3.80 -18.34 -15.74
CA ASP A 37 -5.05 -18.79 -15.12
C ASP A 37 -5.94 -17.64 -14.61
N GLY A 38 -5.61 -16.39 -14.97
CA GLY A 38 -6.38 -15.20 -14.59
C GLY A 38 -6.04 -14.62 -13.23
N ARG A 39 -5.22 -15.29 -12.40
CA ARG A 39 -4.74 -14.74 -11.13
C ARG A 39 -3.69 -13.66 -11.36
N LYS A 40 -3.44 -12.84 -10.33
CA LYS A 40 -2.38 -11.81 -10.36
C LYS A 40 -1.34 -12.08 -9.28
N VAL A 41 -0.08 -11.75 -9.57
CA VAL A 41 0.94 -11.50 -8.56
C VAL A 41 1.19 -10.00 -8.55
N ILE A 42 0.99 -9.37 -7.40
CA ILE A 42 1.12 -7.92 -7.22
C ILE A 42 2.33 -7.68 -6.32
N ALA A 43 3.35 -7.01 -6.85
CA ALA A 43 4.46 -6.53 -6.04
C ALA A 43 4.19 -5.08 -5.65
N VAL A 44 4.31 -4.77 -4.36
CA VAL A 44 4.10 -3.44 -3.78
C VAL A 44 5.33 -3.07 -2.96
N CYS A 45 5.93 -1.91 -3.24
CA CYS A 45 6.99 -1.40 -2.38
C CYS A 45 6.99 0.10 -2.20
N ASP A 46 7.61 0.57 -1.11
CA ASP A 46 7.85 1.99 -0.93
C ASP A 46 8.85 2.49 -2.00
N PRO A 47 8.66 3.71 -2.55
CA PRO A 47 9.58 4.25 -3.57
C PRO A 47 11.05 4.35 -3.13
N ASP A 48 11.30 4.56 -1.85
CA ASP A 48 12.64 4.74 -1.29
C ASP A 48 13.42 3.44 -1.07
N VAL A 49 12.75 2.27 -1.13
CA VAL A 49 13.42 0.96 -1.08
C VAL A 49 13.59 0.32 -2.45
N LEU A 50 12.88 0.81 -3.48
CA LEU A 50 13.01 0.31 -4.85
C LEU A 50 14.47 0.44 -5.37
N GLY A 51 14.94 -0.55 -6.11
CA GLY A 51 16.28 -0.53 -6.69
C GLY A 51 17.40 -0.87 -5.69
N LYS A 52 17.05 -1.33 -4.49
CA LYS A 52 18.00 -1.72 -3.45
C LYS A 52 17.87 -3.20 -3.11
N LYS A 53 18.89 -3.70 -2.44
CA LYS A 53 18.97 -5.08 -1.95
C LYS A 53 19.26 -5.05 -0.45
N PHE A 54 18.55 -5.89 0.30
CA PHE A 54 18.64 -5.96 1.76
C PHE A 54 18.89 -7.41 2.16
N GLU A 55 19.77 -7.65 3.13
CA GLU A 55 20.18 -9.00 3.55
C GLU A 55 20.28 -9.08 5.08
N LYS A 56 19.73 -10.16 5.67
CA LYS A 56 19.77 -10.40 7.12
C LYS A 56 19.86 -11.90 7.39
N GLY A 57 21.06 -12.38 7.71
CA GLY A 57 21.33 -13.82 7.80
C GLY A 57 21.08 -14.49 6.45
N GLU A 58 20.23 -15.52 6.42
CA GLU A 58 19.85 -16.24 5.19
C GLU A 58 18.73 -15.54 4.38
N LEU A 59 18.17 -14.44 4.90
CA LEU A 59 17.08 -13.72 4.23
C LEU A 59 17.64 -12.65 3.30
N GLN A 60 17.04 -12.55 2.11
CA GLN A 60 17.36 -11.54 1.11
C GLN A 60 16.10 -10.97 0.50
N LEU A 61 16.06 -9.64 0.40
CA LEU A 61 15.02 -8.88 -0.30
C LEU A 61 15.67 -8.09 -1.44
N ASP A 62 15.47 -8.56 -2.67
CA ASP A 62 16.03 -7.95 -3.87
C ASP A 62 14.95 -7.15 -4.64
N LEU A 63 14.96 -5.84 -4.43
CA LEU A 63 14.06 -4.89 -5.09
C LEU A 63 14.70 -4.24 -6.34
N THR A 64 15.84 -4.77 -6.81
CA THR A 64 16.52 -4.30 -8.04
C THR A 64 15.91 -4.86 -9.32
N THR A 65 15.18 -5.97 -9.18
CA THR A 65 14.61 -6.75 -10.29
C THR A 65 13.38 -6.07 -10.91
N ASP A 66 13.07 -6.42 -12.15
CA ASP A 66 11.87 -5.91 -12.85
C ASP A 66 10.55 -6.37 -12.21
N PHE A 67 10.62 -7.35 -11.29
CA PHE A 67 9.48 -7.82 -10.52
C PHE A 67 8.83 -6.70 -9.69
N TYR A 68 9.62 -5.75 -9.17
CA TYR A 68 9.13 -4.62 -8.37
C TYR A 68 9.01 -3.30 -9.15
N LYS A 69 9.55 -3.22 -10.37
CA LYS A 69 9.52 -1.99 -11.19
C LYS A 69 8.14 -1.76 -11.83
N GLY A 70 7.25 -1.22 -11.02
CA GLY A 70 5.86 -0.89 -11.34
C GLY A 70 5.57 0.58 -11.54
N GLU A 71 4.29 0.91 -11.48
CA GLU A 71 3.77 2.28 -11.55
C GLU A 71 3.52 2.80 -10.14
N GLU A 72 3.63 4.11 -9.94
CA GLU A 72 3.10 4.73 -8.72
C GLU A 72 1.58 4.59 -8.69
N LYS A 73 1.06 4.12 -7.56
CA LYS A 73 -0.37 4.05 -7.27
C LYS A 73 -0.64 4.53 -5.85
N ASP A 74 -1.78 5.15 -5.67
CA ASP A 74 -2.31 5.47 -4.36
C ASP A 74 -2.99 4.27 -3.67
N LYS A 75 -3.41 4.48 -2.42
CA LYS A 75 -4.09 3.46 -1.62
C LYS A 75 -5.40 2.98 -2.26
N ASP A 76 -6.19 3.88 -2.84
CA ASP A 76 -7.49 3.57 -3.44
C ASP A 76 -7.31 2.81 -4.77
N GLU A 77 -6.37 3.23 -5.60
CA GLU A 77 -5.98 2.57 -6.84
C GLU A 77 -5.46 1.15 -6.59
N LEU A 78 -4.56 0.97 -5.62
CA LEU A 78 -4.05 -0.35 -5.26
C LEU A 78 -5.17 -1.29 -4.77
N LEU A 79 -6.09 -0.79 -3.93
CA LEU A 79 -7.23 -1.59 -3.49
C LEU A 79 -8.17 -1.93 -4.66
N ALA A 80 -8.35 -1.00 -5.61
CA ALA A 80 -9.11 -1.29 -6.81
C ALA A 80 -8.46 -2.40 -7.64
N GLU A 81 -7.13 -2.42 -7.78
CA GLU A 81 -6.41 -3.51 -8.46
C GLU A 81 -6.54 -4.85 -7.74
N ILE A 82 -6.44 -4.86 -6.41
CA ILE A 82 -6.65 -6.06 -5.59
C ILE A 82 -8.07 -6.60 -5.79
N ARG A 83 -9.09 -5.73 -5.79
CA ARG A 83 -10.51 -6.10 -5.95
C ARG A 83 -10.90 -6.69 -7.30
N LYS A 84 -10.05 -6.60 -8.32
CA LYS A 84 -10.32 -7.18 -9.64
C LYS A 84 -10.22 -8.72 -9.71
N GLY A 85 -10.03 -9.40 -8.58
CA GLY A 85 -9.96 -10.86 -8.51
C GLY A 85 -8.76 -11.39 -7.72
N SER A 86 -8.73 -12.71 -7.53
CA SER A 86 -7.75 -13.43 -6.72
C SER A 86 -6.30 -13.09 -7.04
N CYS A 87 -5.49 -12.85 -6.00
CA CYS A 87 -4.10 -12.44 -6.16
C CYS A 87 -3.18 -12.86 -5.01
N ASN A 88 -1.89 -12.96 -5.31
CA ASN A 88 -0.81 -12.98 -4.34
C ASN A 88 -0.16 -11.59 -4.29
N VAL A 89 0.06 -11.04 -3.10
CA VAL A 89 0.63 -9.70 -2.92
C VAL A 89 1.93 -9.79 -2.14
N ASN A 90 3.03 -9.34 -2.73
CA ASN A 90 4.34 -9.18 -2.10
C ASN A 90 4.53 -7.73 -1.68
N ILE A 91 4.75 -7.47 -0.39
CA ILE A 91 4.69 -6.11 0.18
C ILE A 91 6.02 -5.80 0.86
N ALA A 92 6.71 -4.72 0.46
CA ALA A 92 8.01 -4.33 1.03
C ALA A 92 8.07 -2.85 1.39
N GLY A 93 8.56 -2.54 2.59
CA GLY A 93 8.69 -1.15 3.06
C GLY A 93 7.65 -0.76 4.10
N LYS A 94 8.01 0.22 4.91
CA LYS A 94 7.28 0.61 6.12
C LYS A 94 5.89 1.16 5.81
N LYS A 95 5.76 2.00 4.78
CA LYS A 95 4.48 2.63 4.42
C LYS A 95 3.54 1.61 3.79
N SER A 96 4.09 0.79 2.88
CA SER A 96 3.37 -0.28 2.21
C SER A 96 2.86 -1.31 3.23
N VAL A 97 3.72 -1.86 4.08
CA VAL A 97 3.30 -2.84 5.10
C VAL A 97 2.28 -2.25 6.06
N ALA A 98 2.50 -1.03 6.58
CA ALA A 98 1.55 -0.38 7.47
C ALA A 98 0.17 -0.21 6.81
N PHE A 99 0.12 0.16 5.53
CA PHE A 99 -1.15 0.28 4.80
C PHE A 99 -1.92 -1.06 4.72
N PHE A 100 -1.23 -2.18 4.50
CA PHE A 100 -1.89 -3.49 4.43
C PHE A 100 -2.38 -3.97 5.80
N VAL A 101 -1.68 -3.62 6.88
CA VAL A 101 -2.15 -3.84 8.27
C VAL A 101 -3.38 -2.97 8.56
N GLU A 102 -3.33 -1.67 8.26
CA GLU A 102 -4.46 -0.73 8.42
C GLU A 102 -5.70 -1.21 7.65
N SER A 103 -5.49 -1.77 6.46
CA SER A 103 -6.54 -2.31 5.60
C SER A 103 -7.05 -3.69 6.04
N LYS A 104 -6.47 -4.27 7.10
CA LYS A 104 -6.78 -5.62 7.61
C LYS A 104 -6.60 -6.72 6.57
N ILE A 105 -5.69 -6.53 5.62
CA ILE A 105 -5.34 -7.54 4.61
C ILE A 105 -4.26 -8.48 5.15
N ILE A 106 -3.38 -7.96 6.01
CA ILE A 106 -2.38 -8.73 6.75
C ILE A 106 -2.46 -8.41 8.24
N GLU A 107 -1.88 -9.28 9.06
CA GLU A 107 -1.73 -9.10 10.51
C GLU A 107 -0.27 -8.79 10.85
N GLU A 108 -0.03 -8.08 11.96
CA GLU A 108 1.32 -7.67 12.37
C GLU A 108 2.26 -8.87 12.60
N ASP A 109 1.72 -9.98 13.11
CA ASP A 109 2.47 -11.21 13.38
C ASP A 109 3.00 -11.90 12.11
N ASN A 110 2.47 -11.53 10.94
CA ASN A 110 2.89 -12.08 9.64
C ASN A 110 3.98 -11.23 8.95
N ILE A 111 4.52 -10.22 9.64
CA ILE A 111 5.55 -9.33 9.12
C ILE A 111 6.93 -9.84 9.52
N ILE A 112 7.81 -10.02 8.54
CA ILE A 112 9.24 -10.21 8.78
C ILE A 112 9.99 -8.90 8.51
N GLU A 113 11.22 -8.79 9.02
CA GLU A 113 12.09 -7.64 8.74
C GLU A 113 13.43 -8.11 8.21
N VAL A 114 13.82 -7.58 7.05
CA VAL A 114 15.13 -7.80 6.42
C VAL A 114 15.88 -6.47 6.39
N ASP A 115 16.96 -6.38 7.17
CA ASP A 115 17.81 -5.18 7.28
C ASP A 115 17.02 -3.86 7.49
N GLY A 116 16.09 -3.86 8.46
CA GLY A 116 15.25 -2.69 8.77
C GLY A 116 14.10 -2.41 7.79
N VAL A 117 13.95 -3.22 6.74
CA VAL A 117 12.82 -3.16 5.79
C VAL A 117 11.79 -4.23 6.16
N PRO A 118 10.57 -3.84 6.58
CA PRO A 118 9.51 -4.80 6.83
C PRO A 118 9.00 -5.37 5.50
N HIS A 119 8.66 -6.65 5.52
CA HIS A 119 8.15 -7.39 4.39
C HIS A 119 7.03 -8.34 4.84
N ALA A 120 6.02 -8.50 4.00
CA ALA A 120 4.94 -9.45 4.20
C ALA A 120 4.41 -9.95 2.86
N GLN A 121 3.68 -11.06 2.90
CA GLN A 121 2.98 -11.60 1.74
C GLN A 121 1.53 -11.91 2.11
N ALA A 122 0.60 -11.62 1.19
CA ALA A 122 -0.82 -11.97 1.32
C ALA A 122 -1.29 -12.84 0.15
N VAL A 123 -2.23 -13.74 0.42
CA VAL A 123 -2.99 -14.46 -0.61
C VAL A 123 -4.45 -14.08 -0.43
N ILE A 124 -5.03 -13.46 -1.46
CA ILE A 124 -6.40 -12.98 -1.47
C ILE A 124 -7.16 -13.84 -2.47
N ILE A 125 -8.15 -14.56 -1.96
CA ILE A 125 -9.06 -15.38 -2.76
C ILE A 125 -10.39 -14.64 -2.83
N MET A 126 -10.90 -14.46 -4.04
CA MET A 126 -12.25 -13.95 -4.27
C MET A 126 -13.13 -15.10 -4.73
N ASP A 127 -14.31 -15.20 -4.11
CA ASP A 127 -15.35 -16.14 -4.54
C ASP A 127 -16.14 -15.49 -5.67
N ASP A 128 -16.40 -16.25 -6.74
CA ASP A 128 -17.19 -15.84 -7.91
C ASP A 128 -18.70 -15.83 -7.65
#